data_AF-A0A942NU05-F1
#
_entry.id   AF-A0A942NU05-F1
#
_cell.length_a   1.000
_cell.length_b   1.000
_cell.length_c   1.000
_cell.angle_alpha   90.00
_cell.angle_beta   90.00
_cell.angle_gamma   90.00
#
_symmetry.space_group_name_H-M   'P 1'
#
loop_
_entity.id
_entity.type
_entity.pdbx_description
1 polymer ?
#
loop_
_entity_poly.entity_id
_entity_poly.type
_entity_poly.pdbx_seq_one_letter_code
_entity_poly.pdbx_strand_id
1 'polypeptide(L)'
;MIERTILTIQNLSWPIKIGSIFLAFLAPLAGLIHVIIGLLLVDMVTSIYYQMKIAAEKAVKGKRTSTALRVIESGKLRKTIEKMFFYVLVIVVFYSFDLYVLQIKPISSDAIYSFSITNLSAVLISVVEMTSIAANVSKITGNPIFDRIMVLFSKKVNQKFEINENDSEQTDNA
;
A
#
# COMPACT_ATOMS: atom_id res chain seq x y z
N MET A 1 -8.98 -19.75 -31.48
CA MET A 1 -8.86 -19.77 -30.00
C MET A 1 -9.90 -18.87 -29.35
N ILE A 2 -10.03 -17.62 -29.79
CA ILE A 2 -11.01 -16.63 -29.29
C ILE A 2 -12.47 -17.12 -29.35
N GLU A 3 -12.92 -17.73 -30.46
CA GLU A 3 -14.29 -18.26 -30.58
C GLU A 3 -14.63 -19.37 -29.59
N ARG A 4 -13.68 -20.27 -29.29
CA ARG A 4 -13.86 -21.30 -28.25
C ARG A 4 -13.93 -20.69 -26.86
N THR A 5 -13.17 -19.62 -26.59
CA THR A 5 -13.23 -18.89 -25.33
C THR A 5 -14.58 -18.19 -25.16
N ILE A 6 -15.11 -17.57 -26.23
CA ILE A 6 -16.42 -16.90 -26.22
C ILE A 6 -17.56 -17.90 -25.97
N LEU A 7 -17.57 -19.05 -26.67
CA LEU A 7 -18.57 -20.10 -26.47
C LEU A 7 -18.51 -20.70 -25.05
N THR A 8 -17.31 -20.88 -24.51
CA THR A 8 -17.15 -21.34 -23.12
C THR A 8 -17.71 -20.32 -22.12
N ILE A 9 -17.47 -19.02 -22.34
CA ILE A 9 -17.99 -17.95 -21.47
C ILE A 9 -19.52 -17.84 -21.56
N GLN A 10 -20.11 -18.03 -22.75
CA GLN A 10 -21.56 -17.98 -22.94
C GLN A 10 -22.30 -19.11 -22.19
N ASN A 11 -21.65 -20.27 -21.99
CA ASN A 11 -22.22 -21.41 -21.27
C ASN A 11 -22.00 -21.37 -19.75
N LEU A 12 -21.32 -20.34 -19.22
CA LEU A 12 -21.12 -20.19 -17.77
C LEU A 12 -22.36 -19.61 -17.09
N SER A 13 -22.53 -19.98 -15.80
CA SER A 13 -23.57 -19.39 -14.96
C SER A 13 -23.34 -17.87 -14.81
N TRP A 14 -24.43 -17.12 -14.65
CA TRP A 14 -24.38 -15.66 -14.55
C TRP A 14 -23.39 -15.10 -13.51
N PRO A 15 -23.16 -15.73 -12.33
CA PRO A 15 -22.18 -15.23 -11.37
C PRO A 15 -20.75 -15.36 -11.90
N ILE A 16 -20.47 -16.45 -12.62
CA ILE A 16 -19.14 -16.71 -13.19
C ILE A 16 -18.87 -15.76 -14.35
N LYS A 17 -19.89 -15.41 -15.14
CA LYS A 17 -19.77 -14.38 -16.19
C LYS A 17 -19.36 -13.03 -15.60
N ILE A 18 -20.07 -12.57 -14.56
CA ILE A 18 -19.73 -11.31 -13.88
C ILE A 18 -18.32 -11.38 -13.28
N GLY A 19 -17.99 -12.50 -12.61
CA GLY A 19 -16.65 -12.73 -12.09
C GLY A 19 -15.57 -12.69 -13.17
N SER A 20 -15.83 -13.27 -14.35
CA SER A 20 -14.88 -13.27 -15.46
C SER A 20 -14.66 -11.88 -16.06
N ILE A 21 -15.70 -11.04 -16.14
CA ILE A 21 -15.60 -9.65 -16.59
C ILE A 21 -14.77 -8.86 -15.57
N PHE A 22 -15.05 -9.04 -14.28
CA PHE A 22 -14.29 -8.38 -13.21
C PHE A 22 -12.82 -8.79 -13.21
N LEU A 23 -12.52 -10.09 -13.38
CA LEU A 23 -11.16 -10.60 -13.48
C LEU A 23 -10.45 -10.09 -14.75
N ALA A 24 -11.14 -10.03 -15.88
CA ALA A 24 -10.58 -9.47 -17.11
C ALA A 24 -10.25 -7.97 -16.96
N PHE A 25 -11.04 -7.22 -16.20
CA PHE A 25 -10.77 -5.82 -15.87
C PHE A 25 -9.57 -5.65 -14.93
N LEU A 26 -9.37 -6.56 -13.98
CA LEU A 26 -8.23 -6.55 -13.07
C LEU A 26 -6.95 -7.15 -13.66
N ALA A 27 -7.04 -7.96 -14.72
CA ALA A 27 -5.89 -8.64 -15.32
C ALA A 27 -4.74 -7.68 -15.71
N PRO A 28 -4.99 -6.50 -16.31
CA PRO A 28 -3.93 -5.52 -16.60
C PRO A 28 -3.25 -4.99 -15.33
N LEU A 29 -3.99 -4.89 -14.22
CA LEU A 29 -3.49 -4.41 -12.93
C LEU A 29 -2.72 -5.48 -12.14
N ALA A 30 -2.73 -6.74 -12.60
CA ALA A 30 -2.15 -7.85 -11.86
C ALA A 30 -0.69 -7.57 -11.44
N GLY A 31 0.16 -7.06 -12.35
CA GLY A 31 1.56 -6.76 -12.03
C GLY A 31 1.72 -5.78 -10.86
N LEU A 32 0.95 -4.68 -10.88
CA LEU A 32 0.95 -3.68 -9.79
C LEU A 32 0.44 -4.27 -8.48
N ILE A 33 -0.65 -5.04 -8.55
CA ILE A 33 -1.23 -5.70 -7.37
C ILE A 33 -0.22 -6.67 -6.75
N HIS A 34 0.52 -7.45 -7.55
CA HIS A 34 1.55 -8.37 -7.03
C HIS A 34 2.68 -7.63 -6.31
N VAL A 35 3.15 -6.49 -6.85
CA VAL A 35 4.20 -5.69 -6.20
C VAL A 35 3.72 -5.17 -4.85
N ILE A 36 2.51 -4.63 -4.77
CA ILE A 36 1.95 -4.08 -3.53
C ILE A 36 1.71 -5.17 -2.50
N ILE A 37 1.16 -6.32 -2.91
CA ILE A 37 1.00 -7.48 -2.03
C ILE A 37 2.38 -7.94 -1.52
N GLY A 38 3.38 -7.99 -2.40
CA GLY A 38 4.76 -8.33 -2.03
C GLY A 38 5.31 -7.40 -0.95
N LEU A 39 5.15 -6.08 -1.12
CA LEU A 39 5.57 -5.08 -0.13
C LEU A 39 4.81 -5.25 1.19
N LEU A 40 3.50 -5.46 1.16
CA LEU A 40 2.69 -5.70 2.37
C LEU A 40 3.11 -6.98 3.10
N LEU A 41 3.47 -8.05 2.38
CA LEU A 41 4.00 -9.27 2.98
C LEU A 41 5.34 -9.02 3.65
N VAL A 42 6.25 -8.28 3.02
CA VAL A 42 7.54 -7.90 3.62
C VAL A 42 7.34 -7.02 4.86
N ASP A 43 6.43 -6.04 4.81
CA ASP A 43 6.09 -5.20 5.95
C ASP A 43 5.51 -6.02 7.10
N MET A 44 4.61 -6.96 6.80
CA MET A 44 4.04 -7.87 7.79
C MET A 44 5.11 -8.76 8.44
N VAL A 45 5.99 -9.37 7.64
CA VAL A 45 7.08 -10.23 8.13
C VAL A 45 8.05 -9.43 9.00
N THR A 46 8.47 -8.25 8.56
CA THR A 46 9.39 -7.40 9.34
C THR A 46 8.74 -6.92 10.65
N SER A 47 7.46 -6.59 10.63
CA SER A 47 6.69 -6.22 11.82
C SER A 47 6.54 -7.38 12.82
N ILE A 48 6.24 -8.60 12.35
CA ILE A 48 6.16 -9.79 13.20
C ILE A 48 7.53 -10.10 13.81
N TYR A 49 8.59 -10.07 13.01
CA TYR A 49 9.95 -10.34 13.47
C TYR A 49 10.38 -9.35 14.57
N TYR A 50 10.11 -8.06 14.39
CA TYR A 50 10.36 -7.05 15.41
C TYR A 50 9.65 -7.35 16.73
N GLN A 51 8.36 -7.73 16.66
CA GLN A 51 7.57 -8.06 17.84
C GLN A 51 8.09 -9.31 18.56
N MET A 52 8.52 -10.32 17.80
CA MET A 52 9.18 -11.50 18.36
C MET A 52 10.48 -11.14 19.07
N LYS A 53 11.31 -10.26 18.48
CA LYS A 53 12.57 -9.79 19.09
C LYS A 53 12.32 -9.09 20.43
N ILE A 54 11.36 -8.15 20.49
CA ILE A 54 11.01 -7.46 21.74
C ILE A 54 10.44 -8.43 22.77
N ALA A 55 9.58 -9.37 22.34
CA ALA A 55 9.00 -10.35 23.25
C ALA A 55 10.09 -11.25 23.86
N ALA A 56 11.08 -11.65 23.07
CA ALA A 56 12.24 -12.40 23.55
C ALA A 56 13.07 -11.59 24.57
N GLU A 57 13.37 -10.31 24.28
CA GLU A 57 14.09 -9.41 25.20
C GLU A 57 13.32 -9.20 26.53
N LYS A 58 11.98 -9.10 26.47
CA LYS A 58 11.13 -8.99 27.67
C LYS A 58 11.01 -10.30 28.45
N ALA A 59 11.06 -11.45 27.78
CA ALA A 59 11.01 -12.77 28.43
C ALA A 59 12.28 -13.07 29.24
N VAL A 60 13.44 -12.59 28.81
CA VAL A 60 14.72 -12.69 29.55
C VAL A 60 14.65 -11.93 30.89
N LYS A 61 13.80 -10.89 31.01
CA LYS A 61 13.62 -10.09 32.23
C LYS A 61 12.61 -10.67 33.25
N GLY A 62 12.24 -11.95 33.17
CA GLY A 62 11.70 -12.68 34.31
C GLY A 62 10.18 -12.95 34.35
N LYS A 63 9.44 -12.78 33.25
CA LYS A 63 8.06 -13.31 33.16
C LYS A 63 7.96 -14.40 32.10
N ARG A 64 8.04 -15.64 32.57
CA ARG A 64 8.05 -16.88 31.79
C ARG A 64 6.77 -17.04 30.95
N THR A 65 7.01 -17.12 29.64
CA THR A 65 6.43 -18.08 28.68
C THR A 65 4.98 -17.97 28.19
N SER A 66 4.02 -17.37 28.91
CA SER A 66 2.64 -17.30 28.38
C SER A 66 2.41 -16.15 27.38
N THR A 67 3.24 -15.10 27.42
CA THR A 67 3.02 -13.89 26.60
C THR A 67 3.61 -13.98 25.19
N ALA A 68 4.58 -14.89 24.94
CA ALA A 68 5.29 -14.99 23.66
C ALA A 68 4.41 -15.50 22.50
N LEU A 69 3.32 -16.22 22.80
CA LEU A 69 2.31 -16.65 21.81
C LEU A 69 1.14 -15.66 21.67
N ARG A 70 1.00 -14.71 22.60
CA ARG A 70 0.02 -13.60 22.53
C ARG A 70 0.56 -12.37 21.77
N VAL A 71 1.69 -12.52 21.06
CA VAL A 71 2.48 -11.42 20.47
C VAL A 71 1.90 -10.89 19.17
N ILE A 72 1.03 -11.64 18.49
CA ILE A 72 0.36 -11.12 17.28
C ILE A 72 -0.88 -10.32 17.73
N GLU A 73 -0.71 -9.01 17.86
CA GLU A 73 -1.85 -8.11 18.05
C GLU A 73 -2.77 -8.21 16.82
N SER A 74 -3.96 -8.78 17.00
CA SER A 74 -4.99 -8.89 15.96
C SER A 74 -5.34 -7.54 15.32
N GLY A 75 -5.19 -6.45 16.09
CA GLY A 75 -5.38 -5.08 15.60
C GLY A 75 -4.39 -4.68 14.50
N LYS A 76 -3.15 -5.18 14.52
CA LYS A 76 -2.17 -4.87 13.47
C LYS A 76 -2.47 -5.61 12.17
N LEU A 77 -2.84 -6.89 12.26
CA LEU A 77 -3.27 -7.67 11.10
C LEU A 77 -4.51 -7.04 10.45
N ARG A 78 -5.48 -6.61 11.27
CA ARG A 78 -6.67 -5.89 10.78
C ARG A 78 -6.28 -4.62 10.02
N LYS A 79 -5.35 -3.81 10.55
CA LYS A 79 -4.84 -2.61 9.87
C LYS A 79 -4.13 -2.93 8.55
N THR A 80 -3.35 -4.02 8.48
CA THR A 80 -2.72 -4.45 7.22
C THR A 80 -3.75 -4.89 6.19
N ILE A 81 -4.79 -5.61 6.59
CA ILE A 81 -5.90 -5.99 5.69
C ILE A 81 -6.66 -4.75 5.22
N GLU A 82 -6.93 -3.81 6.13
CA GLU A 82 -7.60 -2.54 5.80
C GLU A 82 -6.78 -1.73 4.80
N LYS A 83 -5.46 -1.57 5.03
CA LYS A 83 -4.54 -0.96 4.05
C LYS A 83 -4.60 -1.66 2.69
N MET A 84 -4.55 -2.99 2.66
CA MET A 84 -4.61 -3.77 1.43
C MET A 84 -5.91 -3.48 0.67
N PHE A 85 -7.05 -3.47 1.37
CA PHE A 85 -8.34 -3.12 0.79
C PHE A 85 -8.33 -1.70 0.23
N PHE A 86 -7.83 -0.71 0.98
CA PHE A 86 -7.72 0.67 0.51
C PHE A 86 -6.81 0.82 -0.71
N TYR A 87 -5.66 0.14 -0.75
CA TYR A 87 -4.75 0.20 -1.90
C TYR A 87 -5.37 -0.37 -3.16
N VAL A 88 -6.03 -1.53 -3.05
CA VAL A 88 -6.74 -2.12 -4.19
C VAL A 88 -7.88 -1.19 -4.63
N LEU A 89 -8.66 -0.64 -3.70
CA LEU A 89 -9.76 0.27 -4.01
C LEU A 89 -9.28 1.53 -4.74
N VAL A 90 -8.23 2.18 -4.22
CA VAL A 90 -7.65 3.40 -4.83
C VAL A 90 -7.14 3.11 -6.23
N ILE A 91 -6.45 2.00 -6.43
CA ILE A 91 -5.93 1.60 -7.75
C ILE A 91 -7.05 1.34 -8.73
N VAL A 92 -8.13 0.65 -8.30
CA VAL A 92 -9.29 0.40 -9.16
C VAL A 92 -9.95 1.72 -9.56
N VAL A 93 -10.17 2.64 -8.61
CA VAL A 93 -10.78 3.95 -8.88
C VAL A 93 -9.92 4.77 -9.85
N PHE A 94 -8.61 4.86 -9.63
CA PHE A 94 -7.72 5.61 -10.52
C PHE A 94 -7.53 4.94 -11.87
N TYR A 95 -7.54 3.62 -11.94
CA TYR A 95 -7.51 2.91 -13.21
C TYR A 95 -8.78 3.15 -14.03
N SER A 96 -9.96 3.10 -13.38
CA SER A 96 -11.21 3.51 -14.01
C SER A 96 -11.16 4.96 -14.48
N PHE A 97 -10.62 5.86 -13.67
CA PHE A 97 -10.47 7.27 -14.05
C PHE A 97 -9.54 7.43 -15.27
N ASP A 98 -8.37 6.79 -15.25
CA ASP A 98 -7.42 6.84 -16.37
C ASP A 98 -8.04 6.31 -17.66
N LEU A 99 -8.81 5.20 -17.59
CA LEU A 99 -9.45 4.60 -18.75
C LEU A 99 -10.63 5.41 -19.30
N TYR A 100 -11.54 5.86 -18.42
CA TYR A 100 -12.82 6.44 -18.85
C TYR A 100 -12.79 7.96 -18.97
N VAL A 101 -11.96 8.64 -18.16
CA VAL A 101 -11.86 10.10 -18.15
C VAL A 101 -10.67 10.56 -18.97
N LEU A 102 -9.47 10.04 -18.67
CA LEU A 102 -8.26 10.45 -19.39
C LEU A 102 -8.08 9.70 -20.72
N GLN A 103 -8.81 8.60 -20.93
CA GLN A 103 -8.69 7.74 -22.11
C GLN A 103 -7.27 7.20 -22.34
N ILE A 104 -6.48 7.11 -21.27
CA ILE A 104 -5.12 6.57 -21.27
C ILE A 104 -5.22 5.10 -20.88
N LYS A 105 -4.46 4.22 -21.55
CA LYS A 105 -4.25 2.85 -21.11
C LYS A 105 -2.94 2.81 -20.31
N PRO A 106 -2.99 2.84 -18.95
CA PRO A 106 -1.79 3.02 -18.13
C PRO A 106 -0.79 1.85 -18.19
N ILE A 107 -1.12 0.75 -18.88
CA ILE A 107 -0.41 -0.55 -18.82
C ILE A 107 -0.27 -1.20 -20.21
N SER A 108 -0.16 -0.40 -21.28
CA SER A 108 0.34 -0.90 -22.56
C SER A 108 1.85 -0.75 -22.62
N SER A 109 2.55 -1.72 -23.23
CA SER A 109 4.02 -1.71 -23.42
C SER A 109 4.55 -0.44 -24.07
N ASP A 110 3.72 0.26 -24.84
CA ASP A 110 4.06 1.49 -25.55
C ASP A 110 3.84 2.76 -24.69
N ALA A 111 3.21 2.62 -23.52
CA ALA A 111 2.76 3.72 -22.66
C ALA A 111 3.68 3.97 -21.45
N ILE A 112 4.89 3.39 -21.42
CA ILE A 112 5.88 3.60 -20.34
C ILE A 112 6.19 5.09 -20.12
N TYR A 113 5.94 5.95 -21.13
CA TYR A 113 6.17 7.39 -21.09
C TYR A 113 4.92 8.24 -20.83
N SER A 114 3.71 7.66 -20.77
CA SER A 114 2.51 8.42 -20.44
C SER A 114 2.29 8.46 -18.93
N PHE A 115 2.29 9.66 -18.36
CA PHE A 115 1.89 9.86 -16.97
C PHE A 115 0.44 9.41 -16.78
N SER A 116 0.21 8.52 -15.82
CA SER A 116 -1.13 8.06 -15.43
C SER A 116 -1.29 8.20 -13.92
N ILE A 117 -2.51 8.50 -13.48
CA ILE A 117 -2.80 8.67 -12.05
C ILE A 117 -2.63 7.32 -11.33
N THR A 118 -2.95 6.22 -12.00
CA THR A 118 -2.71 4.86 -11.51
C THR A 118 -1.22 4.63 -11.22
N ASN A 119 -0.32 4.96 -12.16
CA ASN A 119 1.12 4.75 -11.96
C ASN A 119 1.66 5.63 -10.83
N LEU A 120 1.23 6.90 -10.75
CA LEU A 120 1.60 7.79 -9.65
C LEU A 120 1.15 7.21 -8.30
N SER A 121 -0.10 6.76 -8.21
CA SER A 121 -0.64 6.19 -6.97
C SER A 121 0.10 4.92 -6.53
N ALA A 122 0.47 4.06 -7.49
CA ALA A 122 1.25 2.87 -7.22
C ALA A 122 2.64 3.20 -6.66
N VAL A 123 3.30 4.22 -7.22
CA VAL A 123 4.59 4.71 -6.71
C VAL A 123 4.43 5.25 -5.28
N LEU A 124 3.40 6.08 -5.03
CA LEU A 124 3.15 6.62 -3.70
C LEU A 124 2.88 5.53 -2.66
N ILE A 125 2.05 4.53 -2.99
CA ILE A 125 1.79 3.37 -2.14
C ILE A 125 3.10 2.61 -1.87
N SER A 126 3.90 2.38 -2.90
CA SER A 126 5.18 1.68 -2.78
C SER A 126 6.15 2.42 -1.87
N VAL A 127 6.22 3.75 -1.95
CA VAL A 127 7.05 4.59 -1.08
C VAL A 127 6.54 4.53 0.37
N VAL A 128 5.23 4.58 0.60
CA VAL A 128 4.64 4.47 1.94
C VAL A 128 5.02 3.14 2.59
N GLU A 129 4.87 2.04 1.86
CA GLU A 129 5.19 0.71 2.38
C GLU A 129 6.69 0.49 2.55
N MET A 130 7.53 0.98 1.63
CA MET A 130 8.98 0.95 1.79
C MET A 130 9.44 1.74 3.02
N THR A 131 8.81 2.88 3.29
CA THR A 131 9.07 3.69 4.49
C THR A 131 8.68 2.93 5.77
N SER A 132 7.53 2.24 5.76
CA SER A 132 7.07 1.39 6.86
C SER A 132 8.05 0.24 7.15
N ILE A 133 8.46 -0.49 6.10
CA ILE A 133 9.45 -1.56 6.18
C ILE A 133 10.75 -1.02 6.77
N ALA A 134 11.24 0.10 6.24
CA ALA A 134 12.50 0.65 6.68
C ALA A 134 12.46 1.13 8.15
N ALA A 135 11.33 1.66 8.62
CA ALA A 135 11.13 1.98 10.03
C ALA A 135 11.18 0.73 10.91
N ASN A 136 10.58 -0.38 10.48
CA ASN A 136 10.63 -1.66 11.21
C ASN A 136 12.06 -2.25 11.21
N VAL A 137 12.74 -2.24 10.06
CA VAL A 137 14.12 -2.72 9.92
C VAL A 137 15.10 -1.88 10.75
N SER A 138 14.93 -0.56 10.80
CA SER A 138 15.75 0.32 11.63
C SER A 138 15.63 -0.01 13.12
N LYS A 139 14.40 -0.25 13.61
CA LYS A 139 14.18 -0.70 15.00
C LYS A 139 14.79 -2.07 15.29
N ILE A 140 14.84 -2.97 14.30
CA ILE A 140 15.48 -4.28 14.44
C ILE A 140 17.01 -4.16 14.49
N THR A 141 17.60 -3.35 13.60
CA THR A 141 19.06 -3.20 13.45
C THR A 141 19.68 -2.25 14.48
N GLY A 142 18.88 -1.42 15.16
CA GLY A 142 19.37 -0.46 16.14
C GLY A 142 20.25 0.63 15.52
N ASN A 143 20.16 0.83 14.20
CA ASN A 143 21.04 1.72 13.46
C ASN A 143 20.43 3.15 13.40
N PRO A 144 21.05 4.16 14.05
CA PRO A 144 20.48 5.51 14.23
C PRO A 144 20.45 6.36 12.95
N ILE A 145 21.02 5.87 11.85
CA ILE A 145 21.10 6.61 10.58
C ILE A 145 19.69 6.79 9.98
N PHE A 146 18.82 5.79 10.12
CA PHE A 146 17.49 5.83 9.53
C PHE A 146 16.51 6.71 10.32
N ASP A 147 16.61 6.70 11.65
CA ASP A 147 15.83 7.62 12.52
C ASP A 147 16.14 9.08 12.17
N ARG A 148 17.41 9.40 11.88
CA ARG A 148 17.80 10.76 11.43
C ARG A 148 17.18 11.13 10.09
N ILE A 149 17.13 10.21 9.13
CA ILE A 149 16.51 10.44 7.81
C ILE A 149 15.00 10.65 7.97
N MET A 150 14.33 9.83 8.80
CA MET A 150 12.89 9.91 9.03
C MET A 150 12.49 11.21 9.75
N VAL A 151 13.33 11.68 10.69
CA VAL A 151 13.15 12.98 11.37
C VAL A 151 13.29 14.13 10.37
N LEU A 152 14.26 14.07 9.45
CA LEU A 152 14.43 15.09 8.42
C LEU A 152 13.26 15.14 7.44
N PHE A 153 12.72 13.98 7.06
CA PHE A 153 11.53 13.91 6.21
C PHE A 153 10.28 14.43 6.93
N SER A 154 10.04 13.97 8.17
CA SER A 154 8.88 14.41 8.96
C SER A 154 8.91 15.91 9.24
N LYS A 155 10.10 16.47 9.51
CA LYS A 155 10.28 17.91 9.69
C LYS A 155 9.97 18.69 8.40
N LYS A 156 10.40 18.20 7.23
CA LYS A 156 10.10 18.84 5.94
C LYS A 156 8.62 18.74 5.54
N VAL A 157 7.95 17.64 5.91
CA VAL A 157 6.53 17.44 5.66
C VAL A 157 5.71 18.39 6.54
N ASN A 158 5.96 18.41 7.85
CA ASN A 158 5.24 19.30 8.77
C ASN A 158 5.46 20.78 8.43
N GLN A 159 6.68 21.18 8.08
CA GLN A 159 6.97 22.56 7.64
C GLN A 159 6.25 22.95 6.34
N LYS A 160 5.89 21.99 5.48
CA LYS A 160 5.10 22.28 4.27
C LYS A 160 3.59 22.30 4.53
N PHE A 161 3.12 21.64 5.59
CA PHE A 161 1.70 21.63 5.98
C PHE A 161 1.35 22.74 6.98
N GLU A 162 2.33 23.34 7.67
CA GLU A 162 2.16 24.53 8.51
C GLU A 162 2.12 25.86 7.71
N ILE A 163 2.21 25.80 6.37
CA ILE A 163 2.04 26.97 5.50
C ILE A 163 0.65 26.89 4.87
N ASN A 164 -0.38 27.34 5.60
CA ASN A 164 -1.66 27.92 5.10
C ASN A 164 -2.75 28.00 6.19
N GLU A 165 -2.43 28.47 7.40
CA GLU A 165 -3.48 28.96 8.33
C GLU A 165 -3.30 30.43 8.74
N ASN A 166 -2.20 31.10 8.37
CA ASN A 166 -1.91 32.48 8.80
C ASN A 166 -1.95 33.55 7.69
N ASP A 167 -2.24 33.20 6.44
CA ASP A 167 -2.27 34.17 5.32
C ASP A 167 -3.69 34.67 4.97
N SER A 168 -4.73 34.30 5.74
CA SER A 168 -6.13 34.73 5.49
C SER A 168 -6.71 35.75 6.47
N GLU A 169 -5.93 36.30 7.41
CA GLU A 169 -6.42 37.30 8.39
C GLU A 169 -5.80 38.72 8.25
N GLN A 170 -5.27 39.08 7.08
CA GLN A 170 -4.81 40.45 6.81
C GLN A 170 -5.32 41.02 5.46
N THR A 171 -6.63 40.94 5.25
CA THR A 171 -7.33 41.86 4.35
C THR A 171 -8.70 42.19 4.93
N ASP A 172 -8.71 42.85 6.09
CA ASP A 172 -9.81 43.68 6.57
C ASP A 172 -9.21 44.59 7.64
N ASN A 173 -8.66 45.73 7.20
CA ASN A 173 -8.49 47.00 7.92
C ASN A 173 -7.44 47.86 7.20
N ALA A 174 -7.83 48.44 6.07
CA ALA A 174 -7.23 49.67 5.52
C ALA A 174 -8.32 50.47 4.78
#